data_AF-S5AKQ5-F1
#
_entry.id   AF-S5AKQ5-F1
#
_cell.length_a   1.000
_cell.length_b   1.000
_cell.length_c   1.000
_cell.angle_alpha   90.00
_cell.angle_beta   90.00
_cell.angle_gamma   90.00
#
_symmetry.space_group_name_H-M   'P 1'
#
loop_
_entity.id
_entity.type
_entity.pdbx_description
1 polymer ?
#
loop_
_entity_poly.entity_id
_entity_poly.type
_entity_poly.pdbx_seq_one_letter_code
_entity_poly.pdbx_strand_id
1 'polypeptide(L)' 'MSDEYKKKIGVPESHTLNIVSSQWSQRKGQDTDTYECEELNEQGDVIARYTIKDSTSIYPPFGRSITWTQSAVLDS' A
#
# COMPACT_ATOMS: atom_id res chain seq x y z
N MET A 1 -8.95 -5.04 2.45
CA MET A 1 -7.52 -4.66 2.51
C MET A 1 -7.22 -3.59 1.46
N SER A 2 -7.39 -3.87 0.17
CA SER A 2 -7.21 -2.89 -0.93
C SER A 2 -7.97 -1.57 -0.70
N ASP A 3 -9.21 -1.64 -0.23
CA ASP A 3 -10.06 -0.44 -0.11
C ASP A 3 -9.63 0.50 1.04
N GLU A 4 -9.04 -0.04 2.12
CA GLU A 4 -8.47 0.78 3.19
C GLU A 4 -7.25 1.56 2.66
N TYR A 5 -6.40 0.86 1.91
CA TYR A 5 -5.22 1.45 1.30
C TYR A 5 -5.57 2.49 0.23
N LYS A 6 -6.54 2.19 -0.65
CA LYS A 6 -7.08 3.16 -1.61
C LYS A 6 -7.53 4.44 -0.91
N LYS A 7 -8.32 4.33 0.16
CA LYS A 7 -8.79 5.49 0.93
C LYS A 7 -7.66 6.27 1.58
N LYS A 8 -6.63 5.59 2.12
CA LYS A 8 -5.47 6.24 2.75
C LYS A 8 -4.54 6.95 1.77
N ILE A 9 -4.41 6.39 0.56
CA ILE A 9 -3.58 6.96 -0.52
C ILE A 9 -4.35 8.07 -1.25
N GLY A 10 -5.68 7.97 -1.31
CA GLY A 10 -6.53 8.89 -2.07
C GLY A 10 -6.79 8.43 -3.52
N VAL A 11 -6.65 7.13 -3.79
CA VAL A 11 -6.95 6.55 -5.11
C VAL A 11 -8.46 6.68 -5.39
N PRO A 12 -8.88 7.24 -6.54
CA PRO A 12 -10.28 7.33 -6.92
C PRO A 12 -11.00 5.98 -6.90
N GLU A 13 -12.31 5.97 -6.61
CA GLU A 13 -13.09 4.72 -6.58
C GLU A 13 -13.14 4.01 -7.94
N SER A 14 -13.10 4.77 -9.04
CA SER A 14 -13.09 4.22 -10.39
C SER A 14 -11.74 3.61 -10.80
N HIS A 15 -10.66 3.96 -10.08
CA HIS A 15 -9.34 3.39 -10.31
C HIS A 15 -9.16 2.10 -9.53
N THR A 16 -8.28 1.23 -10.02
CA THR A 16 -7.93 -0.03 -9.36
C THR A 16 -6.56 0.09 -8.70
N LEU A 17 -6.42 -0.39 -7.46
CA LEU A 17 -5.13 -0.50 -6.80
C LEU A 17 -4.77 -1.98 -6.76
N ASN A 18 -3.86 -2.38 -7.64
CA ASN A 18 -3.41 -3.75 -7.81
C ASN A 18 -2.13 -3.99 -6.99
N ILE A 19 -2.08 -5.05 -6.19
CA ILE A 19 -0.88 -5.43 -5.45
C ILE A 19 -0.04 -6.34 -6.35
N VAL A 20 1.14 -5.89 -6.73
CA VAL A 20 2.05 -6.64 -7.62
C VAL A 20 3.10 -7.44 -6.87
N SER A 21 3.41 -7.05 -5.63
CA SER A 21 4.32 -7.78 -4.76
C SER A 21 3.94 -7.58 -3.30
N SER A 22 4.25 -8.58 -2.47
CA SER A 22 4.17 -8.48 -1.03
C SER A 22 5.42 -9.07 -0.39
N GLN A 23 5.87 -8.44 0.68
CA GLN A 23 6.97 -8.92 1.50
C GLN A 23 6.61 -8.73 2.97
N TRP A 24 6.74 -9.79 3.74
CA TRP A 24 6.63 -9.74 5.19
C TRP A 24 8.00 -9.60 5.84
N SER A 25 8.09 -8.82 6.91
CA SER A 25 9.29 -8.74 7.73
C SER A 25 8.95 -8.46 9.19
N GLN A 26 9.75 -9.04 10.09
CA GLN A 26 9.65 -8.78 11.52
C GLN A 26 10.94 -8.11 12.02
N ARG A 27 10.84 -6.91 12.59
CA ARG A 27 12.01 -6.19 13.11
C ARG A 27 11.66 -5.28 14.27
N LYS A 28 12.50 -5.26 15.31
CA LYS A 28 12.37 -4.37 16.48
C LYS A 28 10.97 -4.43 17.15
N GLY A 29 10.39 -5.63 17.25
CA GLY A 29 9.06 -5.82 17.86
C GLY A 29 7.88 -5.39 17.00
N GLN A 30 8.12 -5.08 15.72
CA GLN A 30 7.09 -4.81 14.73
C GLN A 30 7.02 -5.96 13.73
N ASP A 31 5.80 -6.39 13.44
CA ASP A 31 5.42 -7.20 12.29
C ASP A 31 5.08 -6.23 11.16
N THR A 32 5.65 -6.37 9.97
CA THR A 32 5.44 -5.39 8.89
C THR A 32 5.23 -6.09 7.56
N ASP A 33 4.05 -5.88 7.00
CA ASP A 33 3.72 -6.21 5.62
C ASP A 33 4.06 -5.01 4.72
N THR A 34 4.92 -5.24 3.74
CA THR A 34 5.23 -4.28 2.68
C THR A 34 4.59 -4.72 1.38
N TYR A 35 3.84 -3.83 0.73
CA TYR A 35 3.18 -4.09 -0.54
C TYR A 35 3.70 -3.13 -1.60
N GLU A 36 4.02 -3.66 -2.77
CA GLU A 36 4.19 -2.85 -3.98
C GLU A 36 2.87 -2.88 -4.74
N CYS A 37 2.37 -1.70 -5.10
CA CYS A 37 1.08 -1.53 -5.74
C CYS A 37 1.18 -0.70 -7.00
N GLU A 38 0.33 -1.02 -7.98
CA GLU A 38 0.09 -0.25 -9.18
C GLU A 38 -1.33 0.31 -9.14
N GLU A 39 -1.48 1.59 -9.42
CA GLU A 39 -2.79 2.19 -9.66
C GLU A 39 -3.08 2.15 -11.16
N LEU A 40 -4.21 1.54 -11.50
CA LEU A 40 -4.73 1.43 -12.84
C LEU A 40 -5.90 2.40 -13.00
N ASN A 41 -5.90 3.17 -14.09
CA ASN A 41 -7.05 3.99 -14.48
C ASN A 41 -8.25 3.11 -14.91
N GLU A 42 -9.35 3.74 -15.32
CA GLU A 42 -10.57 3.05 -15.80
C GLU A 42 -10.34 2.19 -17.06
N GLN A 43 -9.28 2.50 -17.82
CA GLN A 43 -8.89 1.80 -19.04
C GLN A 43 -7.99 0.59 -18.77
N GLY A 44 -7.47 0.46 -17.53
CA GLY A 44 -6.55 -0.58 -17.11
C GLY A 44 -5.07 -0.22 -17.29
N ASP A 45 -4.73 1.02 -17.63
CA ASP A 45 -3.34 1.47 -17.75
C ASP A 45 -2.77 1.85 -16.39
N VAL A 46 -1.50 1.51 -16.15
CA VAL A 46 -0.81 1.85 -14.90
C VAL A 46 -0.39 3.32 -14.92
N ILE A 47 -0.93 4.12 -14.00
CA ILE A 47 -0.67 5.57 -13.90
C ILE A 47 0.20 5.96 -12.69
N ALA A 48 0.31 5.08 -11.69
CA ALA A 48 1.16 5.33 -10.53
C ALA A 48 1.60 4.03 -9.85
N ARG A 49 2.70 4.11 -9.09
CA ARG A 49 3.19 3.03 -8.23
C ARG A 49 3.35 3.48 -6.79
N TYR A 50 2.99 2.60 -5.86
CA TYR A 50 3.05 2.87 -4.42
C TYR A 50 3.76 1.74 -3.68
N THR A 51 4.54 2.10 -2.68
CA THR A 51 4.98 1.17 -1.64
C THR A 51 4.17 1.45 -0.38
N ILE A 52 3.46 0.45 0.13
CA ILE A 52 2.67 0.51 1.36
C ILE A 52 3.38 -0.29 2.44
N LYS A 53 3.45 0.24 3.66
CA LYS A 53 3.93 -0.48 4.84
C LYS A 53 2.85 -0.48 5.90
N ASP A 54 2.37 -1.67 6.23
CA ASP A 54 1.45 -1.92 7.32
C ASP A 54 2.19 -2.59 8.47
N SER A 55 2.47 -1.82 9.52
CA SER A 55 3.23 -2.27 10.68
C SER A 55 2.32 -2.48 11.88
N THR A 56 2.44 -3.63 12.54
CA THR A 56 1.72 -3.97 13.76
C THR A 56 2.69 -4.28 14.90
N SER A 57 2.48 -3.68 16.06
CA SER A 57 3.23 -3.99 17.28
C SER A 57 2.90 -5.39 17.76
N ILE A 58 3.92 -6.22 17.98
CA ILE A 58 3.78 -7.60 18.44
C ILE A 58 3.64 -7.66 19.96
N TYR A 59 4.02 -6.59 20.65
CA TYR A 59 3.93 -6.46 22.10
C TYR A 59 2.89 -5.41 22.51
N PRO A 60 2.23 -5.61 23.66
CA PRO A 60 1.34 -4.59 24.23
C PRO A 60 2.06 -3.26 24.50
N PRO A 61 1.38 -2.12 24.30
CA PRO A 61 0.06 -2.01 23.69
C PRO A 61 0.11 -2.35 22.19
N PHE A 62 -0.86 -3.15 21.74
CA PHE A 62 -0.99 -3.48 20.32
C PHE A 62 -1.38 -2.22 19.55
N GLY A 63 -0.63 -1.90 18.50
CA GLY A 63 -0.86 -0.73 17.65
C GLY A 63 -0.55 -1.07 16.19
N ARG A 64 -1.35 -0.54 15.27
CA ARG A 64 -1.17 -0.68 13.82
C ARG A 64 -0.92 0.69 13.20
N SER A 65 0.06 0.79 12.31
CA SER A 65 0.39 1.99 11.57
C SER A 65 0.57 1.67 10.10
N ILE A 66 -0.15 2.38 9.24
CA ILE A 66 -0.02 2.26 7.79
C ILE A 66 0.62 3.53 7.25
N THR A 67 1.71 3.36 6.51
CA THR A 67 2.41 4.43 5.79
C THR A 67 2.52 4.05 4.33
N TRP A 68 2.68 5.04 3.46
CA TRP A 68 2.83 4.81 2.03
C TRP A 68 3.75 5.86 1.41
N THR A 69 4.40 5.49 0.32
CA THR A 69 5.21 6.38 -0.52
C THR A 69 4.86 6.14 -1.98
N GLN A 70 4.69 7.21 -2.75
CA GLN A 70 4.54 7.12 -4.19
C GLN A 70 5.92 7.04 -4.83
N SER A 71 6.17 5.96 -5.57
CA SER A 71 7.49 5.62 -6.12
C SER A 71 7.65 6.12 -7.56
N ALA A 72 6.55 6.22 -8.31
CA ALA A 72 6.52 6.80 -9.66
C ALA A 72 5.13 7.31 -10.00
N VAL A 73 5.08 8.45 -10.70
CA VAL A 73 3.92 8.90 -11.49
C VAL A 73 4.27 8.59 -12.93
N LEU A 74 3.40 7.86 -13.62
CA LEU A 74 3.55 7.58 -15.04
C LEU A 74 2.56 8.47 -15.76
N ASP A 75 3.07 9.54 -16.38
CA ASP A 75 2.26 10.39 -17.25
C ASP A 75 1.70 9.52 -18.39
N SER A 76 0.37 9.46 -18.49
CA SER A 76 -0.35 8.81 -19.59
C SER A 76 -0.40 9.70 -20.82
#